data_AF-A0AA36FTB6-F1
#
_entry.id   AF-A0AA36FTB6-F1
#
_cell.length_a   1.000
_cell.length_b   1.000
_cell.length_c   1.000
_cell.angle_alpha   90.00
_cell.angle_beta   90.00
_cell.angle_gamma   90.00
#
_symmetry.space_group_name_H-M   'P 1'
#
loop_
_entity.id
_entity.type
_entity.pdbx_description
1 polymer ?
#
loop_
_entity_poly.entity_id
_entity_poly.type
_entity_poly.pdbx_seq_one_letter_code
_entity_poly.pdbx_strand_id
1 'polypeptide(L)'
;MITERFVFPEEKIILVSMDLVEGKDLSFFRVYSGGFTVECLIAIFRQVAKGLHWMHHNNIVHLDLKPENIMLEENGSTKICDTGLAAWCRPGQRLTRHCGTTPFMAPEHFAGNYNGPSADVWGFGATVYSLVTSKVLCEEPVRSDPHFYRAYYRQELPLVHDLAIREFLQDIFLPEATRSTLSDVITSSWMTTRLSRQPQFPIRPATPLPDDAYSSSSHMYDTTSE
;
A
#
# COMPACT_ATOMS: atom_id res chain seq x y z
N MET A 1 -1.24 13.99 -11.81
CA MET A 1 0.15 14.48 -11.89
C MET A 1 0.22 15.88 -11.29
N ILE A 2 1.38 16.30 -10.76
CA ILE A 2 1.59 17.70 -10.39
C ILE A 2 1.57 18.52 -11.67
N THR A 3 0.67 19.49 -11.74
CA THR A 3 0.52 20.39 -12.89
C THR A 3 1.33 21.65 -12.66
N GLU A 4 1.27 22.24 -11.46
CA GLU A 4 1.93 23.50 -11.15
C GLU A 4 2.44 23.54 -9.70
N ARG A 5 3.49 24.33 -9.46
CA ARG A 5 4.04 24.60 -8.13
C ARG A 5 4.19 26.10 -7.94
N PHE A 6 3.61 26.62 -6.86
CA PHE A 6 3.71 28.01 -6.45
C PHE A 6 4.46 28.08 -5.12
N VAL A 7 5.43 29.00 -5.02
CA VAL A 7 6.25 29.20 -3.82
C VAL A 7 6.09 30.63 -3.36
N PHE A 8 5.72 30.80 -2.11
CA PHE A 8 5.51 32.07 -1.42
C PHE A 8 6.51 32.13 -0.26
N PRO A 9 7.76 32.60 -0.51
CA PRO A 9 8.85 32.46 0.45
C PRO A 9 8.67 33.29 1.72
N GLU A 10 8.05 34.46 1.62
CA GLU A 10 7.84 35.38 2.75
C GLU A 10 6.82 34.79 3.75
N GLU A 11 5.82 34.11 3.21
CA GLU A 11 4.74 33.44 3.93
C GLU A 11 5.11 32.00 4.33
N LYS A 12 6.24 31.47 3.83
CA LYS A 12 6.68 30.08 3.99
C LYS A 12 5.64 29.07 3.49
N ILE A 13 4.95 29.37 2.40
CA ILE A 13 3.90 28.53 1.81
C ILE A 13 4.38 27.96 0.46
N ILE A 14 4.09 26.68 0.24
CA ILE A 14 4.20 26.03 -1.07
C ILE A 14 2.83 25.48 -1.43
N LEU A 15 2.30 25.88 -2.58
CA LEU A 15 1.08 25.29 -3.15
C LEU A 15 1.46 24.40 -4.32
N VAL A 16 0.84 23.23 -4.39
CA VAL A 16 1.03 22.25 -5.46
C VAL A 16 -0.33 21.98 -6.08
N SER A 17 -0.49 22.33 -7.36
CA SER A 17 -1.66 21.99 -8.15
C SER A 17 -1.47 20.60 -8.74
N MET A 18 -2.52 19.78 -8.72
CA MET A 18 -2.49 18.43 -9.27
C MET A 18 -3.87 18.03 -9.82
N ASP A 19 -3.90 17.01 -10.66
CA ASP A 19 -5.15 16.46 -11.17
C ASP A 19 -6.08 16.05 -10.03
N LEU A 20 -7.33 16.50 -10.09
CA LEU A 20 -8.39 16.04 -9.20
C LEU A 20 -8.82 14.63 -9.58
N VAL A 21 -8.88 13.73 -8.60
CA VAL A 21 -9.50 12.41 -8.74
C VAL A 21 -10.81 12.45 -7.97
N GLU A 22 -11.94 12.33 -8.67
CA GLU A 22 -13.29 12.45 -8.07
C GLU A 22 -13.67 11.27 -7.15
N GLY A 23 -12.87 10.21 -7.19
CA GLY A 23 -13.01 9.01 -6.37
C GLY A 23 -12.66 9.17 -4.89
N LYS A 24 -12.53 8.02 -4.21
CA LYS A 24 -12.09 7.92 -2.80
C LYS A 24 -10.81 7.10 -2.72
N ASP A 25 -10.02 7.34 -1.68
CA ASP A 25 -8.88 6.48 -1.38
C ASP A 25 -9.33 5.09 -0.91
N LEU A 26 -8.44 4.09 -0.99
CA LEU A 26 -8.78 2.72 -0.61
C LEU A 26 -8.99 2.55 0.91
N SER A 27 -8.50 3.47 1.75
CA SER A 27 -8.70 3.40 3.20
C SER A 27 -10.18 3.60 3.55
N PHE A 28 -10.87 4.48 2.82
CA PHE A 28 -12.32 4.68 2.93
C PHE A 28 -13.07 3.34 2.78
N PHE A 29 -12.70 2.54 1.79
CA PHE A 29 -13.36 1.27 1.47
C PHE A 29 -13.02 0.11 2.43
N ARG A 30 -11.92 0.22 3.19
CA ARG A 30 -11.50 -0.79 4.16
C ARG A 30 -12.50 -1.01 5.30
N VAL A 31 -13.29 0.01 5.61
CA VAL A 31 -14.19 0.08 6.79
C VAL A 31 -15.67 -0.21 6.42
N TYR A 32 -15.98 -0.52 5.16
CA TYR A 32 -17.36 -0.80 4.74
C TYR A 32 -17.75 -2.27 4.80
N SER A 33 -19.01 -2.51 5.20
CA SER A 33 -19.63 -3.83 5.23
C SER A 33 -19.71 -4.39 3.79
N GLY A 34 -18.90 -5.42 3.50
CA GLY A 34 -18.85 -6.07 2.19
C GLY A 34 -17.43 -6.18 1.59
N GLY A 35 -16.48 -5.33 2.02
CA GLY A 35 -15.09 -5.37 1.58
C GLY A 35 -14.89 -5.29 0.06
N PHE A 36 -13.69 -5.61 -0.41
CA PHE A 36 -13.43 -5.76 -1.84
C PHE A 36 -13.63 -7.21 -2.27
N THR A 37 -14.28 -7.41 -3.42
CA THR A 37 -14.25 -8.72 -4.10
C THR A 37 -12.84 -9.02 -4.61
N VAL A 38 -12.52 -10.30 -4.78
CA VAL A 38 -11.21 -10.72 -5.32
C VAL A 38 -10.99 -10.14 -6.71
N GLU A 39 -12.02 -10.11 -7.55
CA GLU A 39 -11.97 -9.52 -8.89
C GLU A 39 -11.66 -8.01 -8.84
N CYS A 40 -12.22 -7.28 -7.89
CA CYS A 40 -11.89 -5.87 -7.66
C CYS A 40 -10.43 -5.68 -7.23
N LEU A 41 -9.96 -6.46 -6.25
CA LEU A 41 -8.57 -6.38 -5.80
C LEU A 41 -7.61 -6.62 -6.96
N ILE A 42 -7.83 -7.67 -7.75
CA ILE A 42 -6.99 -7.94 -8.93
C ILE A 42 -7.02 -6.77 -9.92
N ALA A 43 -8.21 -6.20 -10.21
CA ALA A 43 -8.33 -5.08 -11.14
C ALA A 43 -7.63 -3.80 -10.66
N ILE A 44 -7.75 -3.48 -9.36
CA ILE A 44 -7.11 -2.34 -8.71
C ILE A 44 -5.59 -2.54 -8.70
N PHE A 45 -5.11 -3.66 -8.15
CA PHE A 45 -3.69 -3.89 -7.94
C PHE A 45 -2.92 -4.12 -9.24
N ARG A 46 -3.56 -4.55 -10.33
CA ARG A 46 -2.98 -4.48 -11.68
C ARG A 46 -2.64 -3.06 -12.12
N GLN A 47 -3.51 -2.09 -11.82
CA GLN A 47 -3.26 -0.68 -12.14
C GLN A 47 -2.19 -0.09 -11.21
N VAL A 48 -2.22 -0.42 -9.92
CA VAL A 48 -1.17 -0.03 -8.96
C VAL A 48 0.19 -0.58 -9.40
N ALA A 49 0.28 -1.87 -9.77
CA ALA A 49 1.51 -2.49 -10.22
C ALA A 49 2.05 -1.82 -11.51
N LYS A 50 1.16 -1.46 -12.44
CA LYS A 50 1.55 -0.67 -13.63
C LYS A 50 2.11 0.71 -13.25
N GLY A 51 1.49 1.40 -12.30
CA GLY A 51 1.96 2.70 -11.80
C GLY A 51 3.34 2.60 -11.15
N LEU A 52 3.52 1.65 -10.22
CA LEU A 52 4.82 1.39 -9.59
C LEU A 52 5.87 0.96 -10.61
N HIS A 53 5.51 0.13 -11.59
CA HIS A 53 6.44 -0.31 -12.62
C HIS A 53 6.96 0.87 -13.44
N TRP A 54 6.06 1.80 -13.79
CA TRP A 54 6.46 3.05 -14.43
C TRP A 54 7.40 3.88 -13.55
N MET A 55 7.12 4.01 -12.25
CA MET A 55 8.01 4.74 -11.31
C MET A 55 9.39 4.08 -11.26
N HIS A 56 9.45 2.77 -11.02
CA HIS A 56 10.70 2.00 -10.91
C HIS A 56 11.52 2.06 -12.20
N HIS A 57 10.87 1.97 -13.37
CA HIS A 57 11.53 2.12 -14.67
C HIS A 57 12.17 3.50 -14.86
N ASN A 58 11.58 4.54 -14.24
CA ASN A 58 12.13 5.90 -14.24
C ASN A 58 13.05 6.19 -13.05
N ASN A 59 13.54 5.15 -12.36
CA ASN A 59 14.38 5.26 -11.17
C ASN A 59 13.73 6.06 -10.04
N ILE A 60 12.41 5.97 -9.90
CA ILE A 60 11.64 6.60 -8.81
C ILE A 60 11.04 5.49 -7.95
N VAL A 61 11.14 5.63 -6.63
CA VAL A 61 10.46 4.78 -5.66
C VAL A 61 9.43 5.60 -4.88
N HIS A 62 8.34 4.96 -4.47
CA HIS A 62 7.22 5.63 -3.81
C HIS A 62 7.46 5.82 -2.31
N LEU A 63 7.92 4.77 -1.62
CA LEU A 63 8.25 4.68 -0.19
C LEU A 63 7.09 4.85 0.80
N ASP A 64 5.90 5.27 0.37
CA ASP A 64 4.72 5.36 1.23
C ASP A 64 3.46 4.75 0.60
N LEU A 65 3.59 3.56 0.01
CA LEU A 65 2.43 2.90 -0.60
C LEU A 65 1.52 2.29 0.49
N LYS A 66 0.29 2.80 0.57
CA LYS A 66 -0.73 2.44 1.56
C LYS A 66 -2.14 2.74 1.01
N PRO A 67 -3.22 2.24 1.62
CA PRO A 67 -4.58 2.47 1.14
C PRO A 67 -4.95 3.93 0.94
N GLU A 68 -4.49 4.83 1.81
CA GLU A 68 -4.74 6.27 1.77
C GLU A 68 -4.11 6.94 0.52
N ASN A 69 -3.05 6.35 -0.02
CA ASN A 69 -2.29 6.87 -1.15
C ASN A 69 -2.69 6.21 -2.49
N ILE A 70 -3.82 5.50 -2.53
CA ILE A 70 -4.36 4.90 -3.74
C ILE A 70 -5.81 5.34 -3.90
N MET A 71 -6.09 6.10 -4.95
CA MET A 71 -7.42 6.59 -5.28
C MET A 71 -8.14 5.63 -6.24
N LEU A 72 -9.45 5.45 -6.01
CA LEU A 72 -10.35 4.64 -6.83
C LEU A 72 -11.57 5.48 -7.25
N GLU A 73 -11.75 5.63 -8.55
CA GLU A 73 -12.91 6.28 -9.17
C GLU A 73 -14.07 5.29 -9.40
N GLU A 74 -15.30 5.78 -9.55
CA GLU A 74 -16.50 4.95 -9.75
C GLU A 74 -16.40 4.03 -10.98
N ASN A 75 -15.67 4.46 -12.01
CA ASN A 75 -15.45 3.69 -13.23
C ASN A 75 -14.35 2.60 -13.09
N GLY A 76 -13.74 2.46 -11.91
CA GLY A 76 -12.66 1.50 -11.64
C GLY A 76 -11.25 2.00 -11.96
N SER A 77 -11.10 3.23 -12.43
CA SER A 77 -9.80 3.89 -12.62
C SER A 77 -9.10 4.02 -11.27
N THR A 78 -7.86 3.52 -11.21
CA THR A 78 -7.05 3.49 -9.99
C THR A 78 -5.78 4.30 -10.20
N LYS A 79 -5.44 5.18 -9.26
CA LYS A 79 -4.27 6.06 -9.33
C LYS A 79 -3.49 6.01 -8.02
N ILE A 80 -2.16 5.92 -8.13
CA ILE A 80 -1.25 6.15 -7.00
C ILE A 80 -1.13 7.66 -6.80
N CYS A 81 -1.23 8.10 -5.55
CA CYS A 81 -1.22 9.50 -5.14
C CYS A 81 -0.17 9.71 -4.03
N ASP A 82 0.05 10.98 -3.68
CA ASP A 82 1.02 11.41 -2.66
C ASP A 82 2.46 10.94 -2.88
N THR A 83 3.15 11.61 -3.79
CA THR A 83 4.59 11.42 -4.02
C THR A 83 5.45 12.29 -3.08
N GLY A 84 4.92 12.77 -1.96
CA GLY A 84 5.66 13.63 -1.02
C GLY A 84 6.91 12.95 -0.44
N LEU A 85 6.89 11.62 -0.36
CA LEU A 85 8.01 10.80 0.11
C LEU A 85 8.76 10.09 -1.02
N ALA A 86 8.33 10.22 -2.28
CA ALA A 86 8.99 9.58 -3.40
C ALA A 86 10.45 10.06 -3.55
N ALA A 87 11.32 9.20 -4.07
CA ALA A 87 12.74 9.51 -4.23
C ALA A 87 13.31 8.92 -5.51
N TRP A 88 14.33 9.59 -6.06
CA TRP A 88 15.18 8.96 -7.07
C TRP A 88 16.05 7.87 -6.44
N CYS A 89 15.98 6.68 -7.02
CA CYS A 89 16.75 5.51 -6.63
C CYS A 89 17.34 4.88 -7.89
N ARG A 90 18.63 5.14 -8.14
CA ARG A 90 19.35 4.55 -9.27
C ARG A 90 19.47 3.03 -9.12
N PRO A 91 19.65 2.26 -10.19
CA PRO A 91 19.87 0.82 -10.09
C PRO A 91 21.07 0.53 -9.18
N GLY A 92 20.88 -0.35 -8.20
CA GLY A 92 21.90 -0.68 -7.20
C GLY A 92 22.09 0.33 -6.06
N GLN A 93 21.45 1.50 -6.12
CA GLN A 93 21.45 2.44 -5.02
C GLN A 93 20.65 1.88 -3.84
N ARG A 94 21.25 1.93 -2.64
CA ARG A 94 20.54 1.67 -1.39
C ARG A 94 20.17 2.98 -0.72
N LEU A 95 19.06 2.97 0.00
CA LEU A 95 18.51 4.12 0.71
C LEU A 95 18.70 3.94 2.21
N THR A 96 18.90 5.06 2.91
CA THR A 96 19.14 5.11 4.36
C THR A 96 18.14 5.98 5.11
N ARG A 97 17.14 6.52 4.38
CA ARG A 97 16.13 7.42 4.96
C ARG A 97 15.05 6.61 5.69
N HIS A 98 14.66 7.09 6.86
CA HIS A 98 13.53 6.56 7.62
C HIS A 98 12.28 7.41 7.31
N CYS A 99 11.45 6.97 6.38
CA CYS A 99 10.22 7.66 6.01
C CYS A 99 9.16 6.69 5.50
N GLY A 100 7.90 7.11 5.55
CA GLY A 100 6.73 6.33 5.18
C GLY A 100 5.84 6.07 6.39
N THR A 101 4.84 5.22 6.22
CA THR A 101 3.87 4.87 7.26
C THR A 101 4.23 3.51 7.85
N THR A 102 4.58 3.48 9.14
CA THR A 102 5.24 2.35 9.82
C THR A 102 4.63 0.97 9.55
N PRO A 103 3.29 0.78 9.59
CA PRO A 103 2.67 -0.53 9.35
C PRO A 103 2.84 -1.07 7.92
N PHE A 104 3.22 -0.22 6.96
CA PHE A 104 3.45 -0.56 5.56
C PHE A 104 4.93 -0.60 5.19
N MET A 105 5.83 -0.31 6.13
CA MET A 105 7.28 -0.35 5.89
C MET A 105 7.82 -1.78 5.92
N ALA A 106 8.75 -2.06 5.01
CA ALA A 106 9.52 -3.30 5.03
C ALA A 106 10.41 -3.42 6.29
N PRO A 107 10.74 -4.64 6.77
CA PRO A 107 11.58 -4.80 7.96
C PRO A 107 12.97 -4.16 7.82
N GLU A 108 13.56 -4.21 6.63
CA GLU A 108 14.87 -3.62 6.35
C GLU A 108 14.89 -2.07 6.39
N HIS A 109 13.73 -1.41 6.35
CA HIS A 109 13.64 0.05 6.53
C HIS A 109 14.21 0.47 7.90
N PHE A 110 14.00 -0.36 8.92
CA PHE A 110 14.44 -0.12 10.30
C PHE A 110 15.93 -0.41 10.49
N ALA A 111 16.54 -1.19 9.59
CA ALA A 111 17.98 -1.46 9.60
C ALA A 111 18.81 -0.33 8.96
N GLY A 112 18.17 0.67 8.33
CA GLY A 112 18.84 1.88 7.84
C GLY A 112 19.69 1.70 6.58
N ASN A 113 19.40 0.68 5.76
CA ASN A 113 20.08 0.44 4.49
C ASN A 113 19.26 -0.57 3.67
N TYR A 114 18.45 -0.11 2.71
CA TYR A 114 17.49 -0.97 1.98
C TYR A 114 17.42 -0.65 0.47
N ASN A 115 16.94 -1.62 -0.30
CA ASN A 115 16.60 -1.47 -1.72
C ASN A 115 15.20 -0.83 -1.84
N GLY A 116 15.14 0.38 -2.40
CA GLY A 116 13.87 1.11 -2.56
C GLY A 116 12.79 0.34 -3.34
N PRO A 117 13.08 -0.21 -4.54
CA PRO A 117 12.10 -1.01 -5.28
C PRO A 117 11.55 -2.20 -4.49
N SER A 118 12.41 -2.92 -3.74
CA SER A 118 11.99 -4.04 -2.89
C SER A 118 11.12 -3.58 -1.72
N ALA A 119 11.39 -2.39 -1.15
CA ALA A 119 10.56 -1.80 -0.10
C ALA A 119 9.17 -1.39 -0.63
N ASP A 120 9.06 -0.87 -1.86
CA ASP A 120 7.77 -0.61 -2.50
C ASP A 120 6.95 -1.89 -2.72
N VAL A 121 7.61 -3.01 -3.07
CA VAL A 121 6.94 -4.31 -3.20
C VAL A 121 6.40 -4.81 -1.86
N TRP A 122 7.12 -4.59 -0.76
CA TRP A 122 6.58 -4.86 0.57
C TRP A 122 5.34 -4.00 0.86
N GLY A 123 5.42 -2.68 0.63
CA GLY A 123 4.28 -1.77 0.80
C GLY A 123 3.07 -2.17 -0.04
N PHE A 124 3.29 -2.68 -1.26
CA PHE A 124 2.26 -3.29 -2.10
C PHE A 124 1.58 -4.48 -1.40
N GLY A 125 2.35 -5.45 -0.90
CA GLY A 125 1.80 -6.60 -0.16
C GLY A 125 1.08 -6.19 1.12
N ALA A 126 1.65 -5.27 1.89
CA ALA A 126 1.05 -4.76 3.13
C ALA A 126 -0.28 -4.04 2.86
N THR A 127 -0.37 -3.30 1.75
CA THR A 127 -1.62 -2.68 1.29
C THR A 127 -2.67 -3.74 0.93
N VAL A 128 -2.30 -4.75 0.12
CA VAL A 128 -3.22 -5.87 -0.21
C VAL A 128 -3.71 -6.55 1.06
N TYR A 129 -2.79 -6.90 1.98
CA TYR A 129 -3.11 -7.52 3.27
C TYR A 129 -4.11 -6.67 4.07
N SER A 130 -3.89 -5.36 4.12
CA SER A 130 -4.74 -4.42 4.84
C SER A 130 -6.17 -4.40 4.31
N LEU A 131 -6.33 -4.46 2.99
CA LEU A 131 -7.65 -4.44 2.35
C LEU A 131 -8.40 -5.77 2.48
N VAL A 132 -7.69 -6.91 2.53
CA VAL A 132 -8.34 -8.23 2.64
C VAL A 132 -8.67 -8.63 4.07
N THR A 133 -7.93 -8.11 5.05
CA THR A 133 -8.13 -8.45 6.47
C THR A 133 -8.77 -7.33 7.30
N SER A 134 -8.88 -6.12 6.72
CA SER A 134 -9.18 -4.86 7.42
C SER A 134 -8.20 -4.50 8.56
N LYS A 135 -7.08 -5.23 8.68
CA LYS A 135 -6.04 -5.07 9.71
C LYS A 135 -4.68 -4.85 9.07
N VAL A 136 -3.77 -4.19 9.78
CA VAL A 136 -2.37 -4.16 9.36
C VAL A 136 -1.65 -5.44 9.74
N LEU A 137 -0.55 -5.76 9.05
CA LEU A 137 0.24 -6.96 9.37
C LEU A 137 0.85 -6.86 10.77
N CYS A 138 1.37 -5.68 11.10
CA CYS A 138 1.89 -5.29 12.40
C CYS A 138 2.01 -3.75 12.41
N GLU A 139 1.91 -3.11 13.58
CA GLU A 139 2.17 -1.67 13.69
C GLU A 139 3.64 -1.34 13.43
N GLU A 140 4.53 -2.17 13.98
CA GLU A 140 5.96 -2.16 13.73
C GLU A 140 6.46 -3.58 13.51
N PRO A 141 7.35 -3.84 12.52
CA PRO A 141 7.87 -5.18 12.24
C PRO A 141 8.90 -5.59 13.30
N VAL A 142 8.41 -6.09 14.43
CA VAL A 142 9.20 -6.63 15.53
C VAL A 142 8.98 -8.13 15.66
N ARG A 143 10.04 -8.88 15.98
CA ARG A 143 9.98 -10.35 16.10
C ARG A 143 8.99 -10.85 17.16
N SER A 144 8.67 -10.02 18.16
CA SER A 144 7.68 -10.32 19.19
C SER A 144 6.23 -10.19 18.72
N ASP A 145 5.97 -9.48 17.61
CA ASP A 145 4.63 -9.41 17.04
C ASP A 145 4.26 -10.76 16.42
N PRO A 146 3.17 -11.41 16.85
CA PRO A 146 2.82 -12.75 16.41
C PRO A 146 2.36 -12.81 14.94
N HIS A 147 1.77 -11.75 14.42
CA HIS A 147 1.31 -11.68 13.04
C HIS A 147 2.49 -11.50 12.08
N PHE A 148 3.39 -10.58 12.40
CA PHE A 148 4.66 -10.40 11.70
C PHE A 148 5.51 -11.67 11.77
N TYR A 149 5.66 -12.28 12.96
CA TYR A 149 6.48 -13.48 13.12
C TYR A 149 5.97 -14.63 12.24
N ARG A 150 4.65 -14.85 12.22
CA ARG A 150 4.03 -15.88 11.38
C ARG A 150 4.21 -15.57 9.90
N ALA A 151 3.94 -14.34 9.47
CA ALA A 151 4.04 -13.99 8.06
C ALA A 151 5.47 -14.03 7.52
N TYR A 152 6.44 -13.52 8.29
CA TYR A 152 7.82 -13.31 7.83
C TYR A 152 8.77 -14.48 8.11
N TYR A 153 8.54 -15.26 9.17
CA TYR A 153 9.40 -16.39 9.53
C TYR A 153 8.75 -17.77 9.35
N ARG A 154 7.41 -17.86 9.31
CA ARG A 154 6.69 -19.13 9.14
C ARG A 154 5.93 -19.21 7.81
N GLN A 155 5.87 -18.11 7.07
CA GLN A 155 5.04 -17.92 5.88
C GLN A 155 3.58 -18.33 6.15
N GLU A 156 3.05 -17.94 7.31
CA GLU A 156 1.68 -18.22 7.73
C GLU A 156 0.86 -16.92 7.78
N LEU A 157 -0.26 -16.90 7.05
CA LEU A 157 -1.18 -15.75 6.98
C LEU A 157 -2.62 -16.20 7.33
N PRO A 158 -2.91 -16.52 8.59
CA PRO A 158 -4.18 -17.15 8.99
C PRO A 158 -5.41 -16.24 8.82
N LEU A 159 -5.22 -14.92 8.73
CA LEU A 159 -6.29 -13.95 8.50
C LEU A 159 -6.65 -13.79 7.01
N VAL A 160 -5.83 -14.32 6.11
CA VAL A 160 -6.08 -14.27 4.66
C VAL A 160 -6.73 -15.58 4.26
N HIS A 161 -8.05 -15.57 4.03
CA HIS A 161 -8.81 -16.80 3.78
C HIS A 161 -8.69 -17.32 2.34
N ASP A 162 -8.64 -16.43 1.36
CA ASP A 162 -8.44 -16.78 -0.04
C ASP A 162 -7.04 -17.35 -0.27
N LEU A 163 -6.96 -18.57 -0.84
CA LEU A 163 -5.71 -19.28 -1.02
C LEU A 163 -4.77 -18.58 -2.03
N ALA A 164 -5.32 -18.07 -3.12
CA ALA A 164 -4.51 -17.44 -4.17
C ALA A 164 -3.90 -16.12 -3.67
N ILE A 165 -4.67 -15.32 -2.90
CA ILE A 165 -4.14 -14.12 -2.25
C ILE A 165 -3.10 -14.51 -1.18
N ARG A 166 -3.34 -15.58 -0.43
CA ARG A 166 -2.40 -16.03 0.60
C ARG A 166 -1.04 -16.41 0.01
N GLU A 167 -1.04 -17.24 -1.03
CA GLU A 167 0.18 -17.66 -1.75
C GLU A 167 0.90 -16.43 -2.33
N PHE A 168 0.16 -15.54 -2.98
CA PHE A 168 0.70 -14.29 -3.51
C PHE A 168 1.41 -13.43 -2.45
N LEU A 169 0.81 -13.29 -1.26
CA LEU A 169 1.40 -12.50 -0.17
C LEU A 169 2.60 -13.20 0.49
N GLN A 170 2.63 -14.53 0.53
CA GLN A 170 3.76 -15.30 1.08
C GLN A 170 5.05 -15.02 0.31
N ASP A 171 4.97 -14.80 -1.00
CA ASP A 171 6.13 -14.47 -1.86
C ASP A 171 6.61 -13.00 -1.71
N ILE A 172 5.74 -12.13 -1.18
CA ILE A 172 6.05 -10.71 -0.91
C ILE A 172 6.60 -10.52 0.52
N PHE A 173 6.07 -11.24 1.50
CA PHE A 173 6.51 -11.13 2.90
C PHE A 173 7.75 -11.99 3.22
N LEU A 174 8.67 -12.08 2.26
CA LEU A 174 9.98 -12.69 2.41
C LEU A 174 11.05 -11.64 2.77
N PRO A 175 12.21 -12.08 3.28
CA PRO A 175 13.39 -11.22 3.41
C PRO A 175 13.77 -10.53 2.10
N GLU A 176 14.30 -9.30 2.19
CA GLU A 176 14.66 -8.46 1.03
C GLU A 176 15.39 -9.22 -0.10
N ALA A 177 16.30 -10.14 0.27
CA ALA A 177 17.12 -10.89 -0.68
C ALA A 177 16.37 -11.97 -1.47
N THR A 178 15.24 -12.46 -0.96
CA THR A 178 14.45 -13.55 -1.57
C THR A 178 13.02 -13.12 -1.88
N ARG A 179 12.65 -11.87 -1.58
CA ARG A 179 11.36 -11.28 -1.90
C ARG A 179 11.16 -11.22 -3.40
N SER A 180 9.95 -11.51 -3.85
CA SER A 180 9.54 -11.30 -5.23
C SER A 180 9.85 -9.87 -5.69
N THR A 181 10.39 -9.74 -6.90
CA THR A 181 10.51 -8.44 -7.54
C THR A 181 9.15 -7.96 -8.04
N LEU A 182 9.04 -6.67 -8.40
CA LEU A 182 7.81 -6.17 -9.01
C LEU A 182 7.48 -6.89 -10.34
N SER A 183 8.51 -7.32 -11.08
CA SER A 183 8.32 -8.13 -12.29
C SER A 183 7.67 -9.48 -11.95
N ASP A 184 8.16 -10.17 -10.92
CA ASP A 184 7.60 -11.44 -10.46
C ASP A 184 6.14 -11.24 -10.02
N VAL A 185 5.87 -10.19 -9.23
CA VAL A 185 4.52 -9.78 -8.81
C VAL A 185 3.58 -9.62 -10.01
N ILE A 186 3.96 -8.85 -11.03
CA ILE A 186 3.14 -8.60 -12.21
C ILE A 186 2.81 -9.89 -12.98
N THR A 187 3.75 -10.84 -13.00
CA THR A 187 3.59 -12.12 -13.71
C THR A 187 2.99 -13.24 -12.86
N SER A 188 2.74 -13.00 -11.58
CA SER A 188 2.21 -14.01 -10.65
C SER A 188 0.84 -14.56 -11.08
N SER A 189 0.51 -15.76 -10.63
CA SER A 189 -0.76 -16.42 -10.92
C SER A 189 -1.96 -15.56 -10.49
N TRP A 190 -1.89 -14.92 -9.32
CA TRP A 190 -2.95 -14.03 -8.83
C TRP A 190 -3.12 -12.80 -9.73
N MET A 191 -2.02 -12.14 -10.09
CA MET A 191 -2.02 -10.93 -10.93
C MET A 191 -2.38 -11.20 -12.39
N THR A 192 -2.20 -12.42 -12.90
CA THR A 192 -2.55 -12.81 -14.28
C THR A 192 -3.87 -13.57 -14.40
N THR A 193 -4.55 -13.83 -13.26
CA THR A 193 -5.84 -14.53 -13.21
C THR A 193 -6.89 -13.89 -14.11
N ARG A 194 -7.53 -14.69 -14.96
CA ARG A 194 -8.62 -14.22 -15.81
C ARG A 194 -9.86 -13.94 -14.94
N LEU A 195 -10.36 -12.71 -15.01
CA LEU A 195 -11.58 -12.32 -14.29
C LEU A 195 -12.78 -13.03 -14.92
N SER A 196 -13.45 -13.87 -14.13
CA SER A 196 -14.66 -14.60 -14.55
C SER A 196 -15.91 -13.71 -14.45
N ARG A 197 -15.86 -12.66 -13.64
CA ARG A 197 -16.92 -11.68 -13.41
C ARG A 197 -16.39 -10.27 -13.61
N GLN A 198 -17.28 -9.35 -13.97
CA GLN A 198 -16.95 -7.93 -13.97
C GLN A 198 -16.67 -7.46 -12.53
N PRO A 199 -15.54 -6.77 -12.28
CA PRO A 199 -15.28 -6.15 -10.99
C PRO A 199 -16.44 -5.24 -10.58
N GLN A 200 -16.98 -5.45 -9.38
CA GLN A 200 -17.98 -4.57 -8.79
C GLN A 200 -17.30 -3.63 -7.82
N PHE A 201 -16.90 -2.47 -8.31
CA PHE A 201 -16.30 -1.45 -7.47
C PHE A 201 -17.34 -0.93 -6.46
N PRO A 202 -16.96 -0.66 -5.22
CA PRO A 202 -17.87 -0.09 -4.23
C PRO A 202 -18.28 1.33 -4.66
N ILE A 203 -19.42 1.47 -5.34
CA ILE A 203 -19.91 2.75 -5.88
C ILE A 203 -20.55 3.61 -4.77
N ARG A 204 -21.03 3.01 -3.68
CA ARG A 204 -21.51 3.68 -2.46
C ARG A 204 -21.34 2.77 -1.25
N PRO A 205 -21.12 3.31 -0.05
CA PRO A 205 -21.28 2.56 1.18
C PRO A 205 -22.59 1.76 1.19
N ALA A 206 -22.52 0.43 1.27
CA ALA A 206 -23.51 -0.25 2.10
C ALA A 206 -23.27 0.29 3.52
N THR A 207 -24.34 0.75 4.17
CA THR A 207 -24.44 1.30 5.54
C THR A 207 -23.13 1.31 6.36
N PRO A 208 -22.69 2.48 6.89
CA PRO A 208 -21.51 2.56 7.75
C PRO A 208 -21.54 1.49 8.84
N LEU A 209 -20.39 0.86 9.12
CA LEU A 209 -20.26 0.03 10.32
C LEU A 209 -20.53 0.90 11.57
N PRO A 210 -21.08 0.33 12.65
CA PRO A 210 -21.29 1.03 13.91
C PRO A 210 -20.01 1.73 14.38
N ASP A 211 -20.15 2.87 15.08
CA ASP A 211 -19.04 3.76 15.48
C ASP A 211 -17.89 3.05 16.20
N ASP A 212 -18.18 1.93 16.86
CA ASP A 212 -17.24 1.04 17.56
C ASP A 212 -16.11 0.51 16.66
N ALA A 213 -16.30 0.47 15.33
CA ALA A 213 -15.30 0.02 14.36
C ALA A 213 -14.20 1.07 14.09
N TYR A 214 -14.45 2.36 14.37
CA TYR A 214 -13.48 3.45 14.18
C TYR A 214 -12.58 3.67 15.40
N SER A 215 -12.87 3.01 16.53
CA SER A 215 -12.22 3.22 17.83
C SER A 215 -10.75 2.74 17.91
N SER A 216 -10.20 2.08 16.89
CA SER A 216 -8.83 1.54 16.95
C SER A 216 -7.77 2.36 16.19
N SER A 217 -8.16 3.44 15.49
CA SER A 217 -7.21 4.26 14.71
C SER A 217 -7.13 5.73 15.11
N SER A 218 -7.89 6.19 16.11
CA SER A 218 -7.99 7.60 16.51
C SER A 218 -7.32 7.98 17.84
N HIS A 219 -6.50 7.10 18.43
CA HIS A 219 -5.73 7.38 19.65
C HIS A 219 -4.20 7.44 19.46
N MET A 220 -3.72 7.80 18.27
CA MET A 220 -2.29 7.96 18.00
C MET A 220 -1.87 9.37 17.55
N TYR A 221 -2.61 10.42 17.92
CA TYR A 221 -2.16 11.81 17.74
C TYR A 221 -2.48 12.71 18.93
N ASP A 222 -2.41 12.20 20.16
CA ASP A 222 -2.43 13.09 21.32
C ASP A 222 -1.68 12.49 22.52
N THR A 223 -0.36 12.69 22.57
CA THR A 223 0.41 12.80 23.83
C THR A 223 1.75 13.49 23.59
N THR A 224 1.72 14.81 23.46
CA THR A 224 2.77 15.77 23.88
C THR A 224 2.04 17.11 23.99
N SER A 225 1.95 17.85 25.10
CA SER A 225 2.92 18.12 26.15
C SER A 225 2.22 18.92 27.27
N GLU A 226 2.50 18.61 28.53
CA GLU A 226 2.82 19.59 29.59
C GLU A 226 3.89 18.97 30.50
#